data_AF-A0A942LAB0-F1
#
_entry.id   AF-A0A942LAB0-F1
#
_cell.length_a   1.000
_cell.length_b   1.000
_cell.length_c   1.000
_cell.angle_alpha   90.00
_cell.angle_beta   90.00
_cell.angle_gamma   90.00
#
_symmetry.space_group_name_H-M   'P 1'
#
loop_
_entity.id
_entity.type
_entity.pdbx_description
1 polymer ?
#
loop_
_entity_poly.entity_id
_entity_poly.type
_entity_poly.pdbx_seq_one_letter_code
_entity_poly.pdbx_strand_id
1 'polypeptide(L)'
;CIPEGSTWTVAGIGRSETPLAMMGIILGGHVRVGFEDNIYYSKGVLAQSNAQLVERVVRMAKELGREVAAPDEARAILGIRKG
;
A
#
# COMPACT_ATOMS: atom_id res chain seq x y z
N CYS A 1 4.25 -15.13 16.01
CA CYS A 1 3.05 -14.39 15.60
C CYS A 1 3.18 -12.94 16.02
N ILE A 2 2.58 -12.00 15.30
CA ILE A 2 2.53 -10.59 15.70
C ILE A 2 1.54 -10.48 16.89
N PRO A 3 1.82 -9.69 17.94
CA PRO A 3 0.90 -9.51 19.06
C PRO A 3 -0.49 -9.05 18.62
N GLU A 4 -1.52 -9.49 19.35
CA GLU A 4 -2.91 -9.09 19.10
C GLU A 4 -3.06 -7.56 19.15
N GLY A 5 -3.89 -7.02 18.25
CA GLY A 5 -4.09 -5.58 18.10
C GLY A 5 -3.00 -4.84 17.30
N SER A 6 -1.92 -5.52 16.89
CA SER A 6 -0.91 -4.91 16.03
C SER A 6 -1.35 -4.82 14.57
N THR A 7 -1.03 -3.71 13.92
CA THR A 7 -1.11 -3.58 12.46
C THR A 7 0.23 -3.85 11.80
N TRP A 8 0.24 -4.15 10.51
CA TRP A 8 1.47 -4.36 9.73
C TRP A 8 1.34 -3.78 8.32
N THR A 9 2.47 -3.43 7.73
CA THR A 9 2.56 -2.87 6.36
C THR A 9 3.58 -3.66 5.56
N VAL A 10 3.32 -3.89 4.27
CA VAL A 10 4.29 -4.47 3.34
C VAL A 10 4.85 -3.42 2.37
N ALA A 11 6.14 -3.53 2.09
CA ALA A 11 6.83 -2.79 1.04
C ALA A 11 7.57 -3.80 0.16
N GLY A 12 7.31 -3.78 -1.14
CA GLY A 12 7.99 -4.64 -2.11
C GLY A 12 8.96 -3.84 -2.95
N ILE A 13 10.19 -4.36 -3.13
CA ILE A 13 11.22 -3.65 -3.89
C ILE A 13 11.12 -3.95 -5.39
N GLY A 14 11.13 -2.89 -6.21
CA GLY A 14 11.10 -2.95 -7.65
C GLY A 14 9.91 -3.76 -8.18
N ARG A 15 10.19 -4.80 -8.98
CA ARG A 15 9.16 -5.67 -9.57
C ARG A 15 8.24 -6.36 -8.54
N SER A 16 8.68 -6.46 -7.29
CA SER A 16 7.92 -7.12 -6.23
C SER A 16 6.89 -6.21 -5.57
N GLU A 17 6.91 -4.89 -5.83
CA GLU A 17 5.99 -3.90 -5.24
C GLU A 17 4.53 -4.29 -5.46
N THR A 18 4.10 -4.46 -6.72
CA THR A 18 2.71 -4.79 -7.05
C THR A 18 2.24 -6.14 -6.49
N PRO A 19 2.94 -7.28 -6.71
CA PRO A 19 2.45 -8.56 -6.20
C PRO A 19 2.40 -8.60 -4.67
N LEU A 20 3.35 -7.97 -3.98
CA LEU A 20 3.32 -7.90 -2.51
C LEU A 20 2.27 -6.93 -2.00
N ALA A 21 2.02 -5.81 -2.68
CA ALA A 21 0.90 -4.92 -2.39
C ALA A 21 -0.44 -5.67 -2.46
N MET A 22 -0.66 -6.44 -3.53
CA MET A 22 -1.86 -7.28 -3.69
C MET A 22 -1.99 -8.31 -2.56
N MET A 23 -0.90 -8.99 -2.22
CA MET A 23 -0.90 -9.94 -1.10
C MET A 23 -1.18 -9.25 0.24
N GLY A 24 -0.61 -8.07 0.48
CA GLY A 24 -0.87 -7.26 1.66
C GLY A 24 -2.35 -6.90 1.80
N ILE A 25 -2.99 -6.53 0.68
CA ILE A 25 -4.42 -6.24 0.64
C ILE A 25 -5.23 -7.49 1.03
N ILE A 26 -4.97 -8.63 0.41
CA ILE A 26 -5.68 -9.91 0.62
C ILE A 26 -5.54 -10.39 2.06
N LEU A 27 -4.35 -10.28 2.65
CA LEU A 27 -4.07 -10.73 4.02
C LEU A 27 -4.50 -9.73 5.10
N GLY A 28 -5.16 -8.62 4.74
CA GLY A 28 -5.63 -7.62 5.71
C GLY A 28 -4.57 -6.64 6.20
N GLY A 29 -3.34 -6.66 5.67
CA GLY A 29 -2.27 -5.71 6.01
C GLY A 29 -2.36 -4.38 5.26
N HIS A 30 -1.53 -3.42 5.63
CA HIS A 30 -1.39 -2.15 4.89
C HIS A 30 -0.32 -2.26 3.80
N VAL A 31 -0.29 -1.31 2.88
CA VAL A 31 0.61 -1.32 1.72
C VAL A 31 1.38 -0.01 1.64
N ARG A 32 2.66 -0.11 1.29
CA ARG A 32 3.51 1.00 0.91
C ARG A 32 3.88 0.87 -0.57
N VAL A 33 3.80 1.98 -1.30
CA VAL A 33 4.25 2.11 -2.69
C VAL A 33 4.90 3.46 -2.91
N GLY A 34 5.73 3.56 -3.93
CA GLY A 34 6.32 4.81 -4.38
C GLY A 34 7.72 4.64 -4.96
N PHE A 35 8.26 5.73 -5.49
CA PHE A 35 9.57 5.79 -6.16
C PHE A 35 10.74 5.47 -5.24
N GLU A 36 10.54 5.52 -3.92
CA GLU A 36 11.53 5.03 -2.97
C GLU A 36 11.72 3.50 -3.09
N ASP A 37 10.64 2.78 -3.36
CA ASP A 37 10.62 1.31 -3.42
C ASP A 37 10.69 0.79 -4.87
N ASN A 38 10.07 1.50 -5.82
CA ASN A 38 9.95 1.09 -7.22
C ASN A 38 9.71 2.27 -8.18
N ILE A 39 10.47 2.32 -9.28
CA ILE A 39 10.33 3.34 -10.34
C ILE A 39 9.58 2.83 -11.59
N TYR A 40 9.17 1.56 -11.63
CA TYR A 40 8.56 0.93 -12.80
C TYR A 40 7.06 0.69 -12.60
N TYR A 41 6.23 1.08 -13.57
CA TYR A 41 4.82 0.69 -13.62
C TYR A 41 4.67 -0.77 -14.10
N SER A 42 5.46 -1.18 -15.07
CA SER A 42 5.54 -2.58 -15.53
C SER A 42 6.95 -2.88 -16.01
N LYS A 43 7.23 -4.12 -16.40
CA LYS A 43 8.57 -4.54 -16.83
C LYS A 43 9.05 -3.65 -17.99
N GLY A 44 10.06 -2.81 -17.72
CA GLY A 44 10.65 -1.89 -18.70
C GLY A 44 9.88 -0.58 -18.91
N VAL A 45 8.77 -0.35 -18.20
CA VAL A 45 7.98 0.89 -18.30
C VAL A 45 8.11 1.66 -17.00
N LEU A 46 8.75 2.82 -17.05
CA LEU A 46 8.84 3.72 -15.89
C LEU A 46 7.45 4.25 -15.50
N ALA A 47 7.22 4.36 -14.21
CA ALA A 47 6.05 5.03 -13.70
C ALA A 47 6.21 6.54 -13.91
N GLN A 48 5.11 7.19 -14.30
CA GLN A 48 5.07 8.63 -14.60
C GLN A 48 5.09 9.48 -13.32
N SER A 49 4.54 8.94 -12.24
CA SER A 49 4.46 9.62 -10.94
C SER A 49 4.25 8.62 -9.81
N ASN A 50 4.53 9.05 -8.57
CA ASN A 50 4.09 8.33 -7.37
C ASN A 50 2.57 8.13 -7.36
N ALA A 51 1.81 9.13 -7.83
CA ALA A 51 0.35 9.05 -7.91
C ALA A 51 -0.11 7.90 -8.80
N GLN A 52 0.58 7.62 -9.92
CA GLN A 52 0.24 6.49 -10.79
C GLN A 52 0.39 5.13 -10.07
N LEU A 53 1.41 4.98 -9.21
CA LEU A 53 1.59 3.77 -8.40
C LEU A 53 0.50 3.67 -7.33
N VAL A 54 0.15 4.78 -6.69
CA VAL A 54 -0.94 4.84 -5.70
C VAL A 54 -2.28 4.50 -6.35
N GLU A 55 -2.62 5.10 -7.49
CA GLU A 55 -3.87 4.84 -8.24
C GLU A 55 -4.03 3.36 -8.58
N ARG A 56 -2.94 2.70 -8.98
CA ARG A 56 -2.94 1.26 -9.23
C ARG A 56 -3.33 0.47 -7.98
N VAL A 57 -2.73 0.78 -6.83
CA VAL A 57 -3.04 0.09 -5.56
C VAL A 57 -4.45 0.38 -5.09
N VAL A 58 -4.92 1.62 -5.20
CA VAL A 58 -6.29 2.01 -4.88
C VAL A 58 -7.29 1.22 -5.74
N ARG A 59 -7.04 1.09 -7.04
CA ARG A 59 -7.86 0.27 -7.93
C ARG A 59 -7.89 -1.19 -7.47
N MET A 60 -6.72 -1.79 -7.22
CA MET A 60 -6.64 -3.19 -6.75
C MET A 60 -7.37 -3.39 -5.41
N ALA A 61 -7.25 -2.44 -4.47
CA ALA A 61 -7.94 -2.51 -3.19
C ALA A 61 -9.47 -2.51 -3.37
N LYS A 62 -9.99 -1.62 -4.22
CA LYS A 62 -11.42 -1.55 -4.55
C LYS A 62 -11.93 -2.82 -5.24
N GLU A 63 -11.18 -3.36 -6.20
CA GLU A 63 -11.50 -4.61 -6.88
C GLU A 63 -11.57 -5.80 -5.90
N LEU A 64 -10.77 -5.77 -4.83
CA LEU A 64 -10.76 -6.77 -3.76
C LEU A 64 -11.74 -6.44 -2.61
N GLY A 65 -12.61 -5.44 -2.78
CA GLY A 65 -13.62 -5.06 -1.79
C GLY A 65 -13.06 -4.40 -0.53
N ARG A 66 -11.87 -3.79 -0.60
CA ARG A 66 -11.21 -3.13 0.52
C ARG A 66 -11.08 -1.62 0.29
N GLU A 67 -11.68 -0.86 1.19
CA GLU A 67 -11.61 0.61 1.15
C GLU A 67 -10.22 1.13 1.59
N VAL A 68 -9.84 2.29 1.03
CA VAL A 68 -8.57 2.96 1.33
C VAL A 68 -8.82 4.05 2.37
N ALA A 69 -8.09 3.97 3.49
CA ALA A 69 -8.25 4.89 4.61
C ALA A 69 -7.89 6.34 4.24
N ALA A 70 -8.74 7.28 4.64
CA ALA A 70 -8.42 8.69 4.68
C ALA A 70 -7.34 9.00 5.74
N PRO A 71 -6.62 10.13 5.64
CA PRO A 71 -5.57 10.47 6.61
C PRO A 71 -6.03 10.51 8.08
N ASP A 72 -7.27 10.92 8.35
CA ASP A 72 -7.83 10.90 9.71
C ASP A 72 -8.08 9.48 10.23
N GLU A 73 -8.54 8.58 9.36
CA GLU A 73 -8.74 7.17 9.69
C GLU A 73 -7.40 6.47 9.94
N ALA A 74 -6.40 6.75 9.10
CA ALA A 74 -5.04 6.24 9.29
C ALA A 74 -4.45 6.68 10.64
N ARG A 75 -4.68 7.93 11.06
CA ARG A 75 -4.27 8.40 12.40
C ARG A 75 -4.95 7.62 13.51
N ALA A 76 -6.26 7.38 13.40
CA ALA A 76 -7.00 6.60 14.38
C ALA A 76 -6.50 5.15 14.48
N ILE A 77 -6.26 4.51 13.33
CA ILE A 77 -5.70 3.14 13.25
C ILE A 77 -4.33 3.07 13.91
N LEU A 78 -3.46 4.06 13.66
CA LEU A 78 -2.09 4.08 14.15
C LEU A 78 -1.92 4.72 15.55
N GLY A 79 -3.00 5.20 16.17
CA GLY A 79 -2.95 5.88 17.47
C GLY A 79 -2.20 7.22 17.45
N ILE A 80 -2.10 7.89 16.31
CA ILE A 80 -1.39 9.17 16.14
C ILE A 80 -2.31 10.33 16.53
N ARG A 81 -1.90 11.14 17.50
CA ARG A 81 -2.63 12.36 17.92
C ARG A 81 -2.41 13.50 16.92
N LYS A 82 -3.43 14.34 16.69
CA LYS A 82 -3.26 15.60 15.95
C LYS A 82 -2.36 16.52 16.78
N GLY A 83 -1.28 17.01 16.16
CA GLY A 83 -0.48 18.11 16.66
C GLY A 83 -1.07 19.45 16.25
#